data_AF-A0AAJ7U235-F1
#
_entry.id   AF-A0AAJ7U235-F1
#
_cell.length_a   1.000
_cell.length_b   1.000
_cell.length_c   1.000
_cell.angle_alpha   90.00
_cell.angle_beta   90.00
_cell.angle_gamma   90.00
#
_symmetry.space_group_name_H-M   'P 1'
#
loop_
_entity.id
_entity.type
_entity.pdbx_description
1 polymer ?
#
loop_
_entity_poly.entity_id
_entity_poly.type
_entity_poly.pdbx_seq_one_letter_code
_entity_poly.pdbx_strand_id
1 'polypeptide(L)'
;MVAPLHIQETMPVEEQQQPGPHEQQAGQQEVNVSFAGSGFMGVYHLGVASALLERGAALTALVRAYAGASAGAMTAAMLATAPHRIPEATQFVYSFGRQVRELALGVVTPGFDFMKTLS
;
A
#
# COMPACT_ATOMS: atom_id res chain seq x y z
N MET A 1 84.14 -2.32 7.53
CA MET A 1 82.83 -2.40 8.20
C MET A 1 81.79 -2.60 7.10
N VAL A 2 81.29 -3.82 6.99
CA VAL A 2 80.37 -4.28 5.94
C VAL A 2 78.95 -4.16 6.48
N ALA A 3 78.04 -3.58 5.71
CA ALA A 3 76.63 -3.46 6.07
C ALA A 3 75.90 -4.81 6.00
N PRO A 4 74.92 -5.09 6.87
CA PRO A 4 73.89 -6.08 6.58
C PRO A 4 72.61 -5.40 6.10
N LEU A 5 72.24 -5.77 4.87
CA LEU A 5 70.96 -5.54 4.21
C LEU A 5 69.87 -6.33 4.96
N HIS A 6 68.86 -5.66 5.52
CA HIS A 6 67.66 -6.33 6.03
C HIS A 6 66.66 -6.47 4.88
N ILE A 7 66.62 -7.66 4.29
CA ILE A 7 65.49 -8.14 3.50
C ILE A 7 64.50 -8.72 4.52
N GLN A 8 63.30 -8.14 4.62
CA GLN A 8 62.19 -8.74 5.32
C GLN A 8 60.98 -8.75 4.38
N GLU A 9 60.80 -9.92 3.78
CA GLU A 9 59.54 -10.60 3.42
C GLU A 9 58.35 -9.71 3.03
N THR A 10 57.99 -9.80 1.76
CA THR A 10 56.68 -9.44 1.21
C THR A 10 55.55 -10.03 2.05
N MET A 11 54.76 -9.18 2.71
CA MET A 11 53.47 -9.57 3.26
C MET A 11 52.45 -9.72 2.11
N PRO A 12 51.57 -10.74 2.16
CA PRO A 12 50.62 -11.00 1.09
C PRO A 12 49.61 -9.86 0.99
N VAL A 13 49.17 -9.63 -0.25
CA VAL A 13 48.04 -8.77 -0.59
C VAL A 13 46.83 -9.25 0.22
N GLU A 14 46.46 -8.52 1.26
CA GLU A 14 45.11 -8.62 1.83
C GLU A 14 44.17 -8.14 0.72
N GLU A 15 43.65 -9.10 -0.04
CA GLU A 15 42.45 -8.94 -0.84
C GLU A 15 41.39 -8.36 0.09
N GLN A 16 41.26 -7.04 0.05
CA GLN A 16 40.04 -6.37 0.50
C GLN A 16 38.94 -6.92 -0.39
N GLN A 17 38.36 -8.04 0.04
CA GLN A 17 37.19 -8.65 -0.55
C GLN A 17 36.09 -7.59 -0.47
N GLN A 18 36.00 -6.77 -1.52
CA GLN A 18 34.85 -5.93 -1.73
C GLN A 18 33.65 -6.88 -1.78
N PRO A 19 32.62 -6.67 -0.96
CA PRO A 19 31.45 -7.54 -0.97
C PRO A 19 30.94 -7.58 -2.40
N GLY A 20 30.83 -8.78 -2.96
CA GLY A 20 30.38 -8.97 -4.33
C GLY A 20 28.99 -8.36 -4.52
N PRO A 21 28.61 -8.00 -5.75
CA PRO A 21 27.35 -7.30 -6.08
C PRO A 21 26.05 -8.07 -5.71
N HIS A 22 26.18 -9.21 -5.02
CA HIS A 22 25.07 -10.08 -4.63
C HIS A 22 24.91 -10.25 -3.10
N GLU A 23 25.77 -9.66 -2.26
CA GLU A 23 25.73 -9.90 -0.80
C GLU A 23 25.16 -8.74 0.04
N GLN A 24 24.58 -7.73 -0.61
CA GLN A 24 23.86 -6.64 0.06
C GLN A 24 22.42 -6.52 -0.44
N GLN A 25 21.62 -7.56 -0.25
CA GLN A 25 20.17 -7.46 -0.43
C GLN A 25 19.39 -8.53 0.34
N ALA A 26 19.67 -8.67 1.64
CA ALA A 26 18.62 -9.08 2.58
C ALA A 26 17.69 -7.88 2.84
N GLY A 27 17.14 -7.31 1.76
CA GLY A 27 16.15 -6.25 1.85
C GLY A 27 14.88 -6.84 2.46
N GLN A 28 14.36 -6.18 3.48
CA GLN A 28 13.01 -6.47 4.00
C GLN A 28 12.07 -6.60 2.80
N GLN A 29 11.32 -7.72 2.70
CA GLN A 29 10.45 -7.96 1.55
C GLN A 29 9.30 -6.95 1.57
N GLU A 30 9.49 -5.81 0.92
CA GLU A 30 8.52 -4.74 0.83
C GLU A 30 7.56 -4.96 -0.35
N VAL A 31 6.27 -4.71 -0.11
CA VAL A 31 5.20 -4.90 -1.08
C VAL A 31 4.56 -3.56 -1.42
N ASN A 32 4.18 -3.36 -2.68
CA ASN A 32 3.35 -2.23 -3.10
C ASN A 32 1.94 -2.75 -3.42
N VAL A 33 0.91 -2.07 -2.93
CA VAL A 33 -0.49 -2.44 -3.15
C VAL A 33 -1.12 -1.42 -4.09
N SER A 34 -1.77 -1.89 -5.15
CA SER A 34 -2.51 -1.02 -6.06
C SER A 34 -3.96 -1.43 -6.18
N PHE A 35 -4.86 -0.44 -6.19
CA PHE A 35 -6.30 -0.61 -6.35
C PHE A 35 -6.74 -0.07 -7.72
N ALA A 36 -7.30 -0.94 -8.55
CA ALA A 36 -7.82 -0.57 -9.86
C ALA A 36 -8.98 0.45 -9.76
N GLY A 37 -9.33 1.09 -10.87
CA GLY A 37 -10.53 1.91 -10.93
C GLY A 37 -11.79 1.03 -11.06
N SER A 38 -12.75 1.20 -10.15
CA SER A 38 -14.03 0.48 -10.16
C SER A 38 -15.26 1.39 -10.17
N GLY A 39 -15.06 2.71 -10.25
CA GLY A 39 -16.15 3.69 -10.25
C GLY A 39 -17.07 3.52 -9.04
N PHE A 40 -18.37 3.36 -9.30
CA PHE A 40 -19.37 3.17 -8.25
C PHE A 40 -19.22 1.85 -7.46
N MET A 41 -18.53 0.84 -8.03
CA MET A 41 -18.25 -0.42 -7.34
C MET A 41 -17.07 -0.32 -6.36
N GLY A 42 -16.67 0.89 -5.98
CA GLY A 42 -15.62 1.17 -4.97
C GLY A 42 -15.85 0.50 -3.62
N VAL A 43 -17.08 0.07 -3.32
CA VAL A 43 -17.40 -0.73 -2.12
C VAL A 43 -16.58 -2.02 -2.03
N TYR A 44 -16.20 -2.62 -3.17
CA TYR A 44 -15.32 -3.79 -3.15
C TYR A 44 -13.92 -3.44 -2.66
N HIS A 45 -13.37 -2.30 -3.07
CA HIS A 45 -12.06 -1.86 -2.60
C HIS A 45 -12.08 -1.53 -1.10
N LEU A 46 -13.15 -0.91 -0.61
CA LEU A 46 -13.34 -0.66 0.82
C LEU A 46 -13.43 -1.98 1.61
N GLY A 47 -14.19 -2.97 1.12
CA GLY A 47 -14.27 -4.28 1.77
C GLY A 47 -12.93 -5.03 1.78
N VAL A 48 -12.18 -4.98 0.68
CA VAL A 48 -10.81 -5.53 0.61
C VAL A 48 -9.90 -4.83 1.61
N ALA A 49 -9.96 -3.49 1.67
CA ALA A 49 -9.17 -2.70 2.60
C ALA A 49 -9.51 -3.00 4.07
N SER A 50 -10.79 -3.13 4.42
CA SER A 50 -11.22 -3.59 5.75
C SER A 50 -10.66 -4.96 6.09
N ALA A 51 -10.76 -5.93 5.18
CA ALA A 51 -10.24 -7.28 5.42
C ALA A 51 -8.70 -7.29 5.58
N LEU A 52 -7.98 -6.45 4.81
CA LEU A 52 -6.54 -6.23 4.94
C LEU A 52 -6.17 -5.68 6.32
N LEU A 53 -6.93 -4.71 6.83
CA LEU A 53 -6.66 -4.14 8.15
C LEU A 53 -7.00 -5.11 9.29
N GLU A 54 -8.08 -5.88 9.17
CA GLU A 54 -8.53 -6.83 10.21
C GLU A 54 -7.68 -8.10 10.28
N ARG A 55 -7.33 -8.67 9.12
CA ARG A 55 -6.71 -10.01 9.03
C ARG A 55 -5.31 -9.99 8.42
N GLY A 56 -4.95 -8.89 7.77
CA GLY A 56 -3.73 -8.79 6.98
C GLY A 56 -2.56 -8.12 7.69
N ALA A 57 -2.57 -7.93 9.01
CA ALA A 57 -1.57 -7.15 9.75
C ALA A 57 -0.10 -7.48 9.37
N ALA A 58 0.22 -8.75 9.14
CA ALA A 58 1.55 -9.17 8.68
C ALA A 58 1.89 -8.67 7.27
N LEU A 59 0.92 -8.66 6.35
CA LEU A 59 1.07 -8.10 5.01
C LEU A 59 1.12 -6.57 5.05
N THR A 60 0.26 -5.94 5.85
CA THR A 60 0.20 -4.46 5.98
C THR A 60 1.51 -3.90 6.54
N ALA A 61 2.18 -4.63 7.44
CA ALA A 61 3.50 -4.26 7.95
C ALA A 61 4.61 -4.25 6.88
N LEU A 62 4.41 -4.95 5.77
CA LEU A 62 5.33 -5.01 4.64
C LEU A 62 4.98 -4.01 3.54
N VAL A 63 3.86 -3.27 3.65
CA VAL A 63 3.43 -2.37 2.58
C VAL A 63 4.25 -1.07 2.62
N ARG A 64 4.96 -0.81 1.52
CA ARG A 64 5.72 0.43 1.33
C ARG A 64 4.87 1.55 0.74
N ALA A 65 3.95 1.21 -0.16
CA ALA A 65 3.14 2.20 -0.88
C ALA A 65 1.77 1.67 -1.30
N TYR A 66 0.79 2.57 -1.28
CA TYR A 66 -0.54 2.39 -1.85
C TYR A 66 -0.70 3.25 -3.10
N ALA A 67 -1.27 2.69 -4.15
CA ALA A 67 -1.62 3.40 -5.37
C ALA A 67 -3.04 3.04 -5.82
N GLY A 68 -3.65 3.86 -6.68
CA GLY A 68 -4.89 3.49 -7.33
C GLY A 68 -5.43 4.51 -8.32
N ALA A 69 -6.56 4.18 -8.94
CA ALA A 69 -7.27 5.03 -9.89
C ALA A 69 -8.74 5.21 -9.50
N SER A 70 -9.32 6.41 -9.68
CA SER A 70 -10.73 6.69 -9.34
C SER A 70 -11.09 6.24 -7.90
N ALA A 71 -12.12 5.41 -7.71
CA ALA A 71 -12.49 4.85 -6.39
C ALA A 71 -11.35 4.02 -5.74
N GLY A 72 -10.49 3.38 -6.54
CA GLY A 72 -9.28 2.73 -6.04
C GLY A 72 -8.27 3.72 -5.48
N ALA A 73 -8.11 4.89 -6.10
CA ALA A 73 -7.25 5.96 -5.58
C ALA A 73 -7.76 6.50 -4.23
N MET A 74 -9.09 6.66 -4.09
CA MET A 74 -9.71 7.05 -2.82
C MET A 74 -9.43 6.01 -1.73
N THR A 75 -9.60 4.72 -2.04
CA THR A 75 -9.31 3.64 -1.08
C THR A 75 -7.82 3.61 -0.70
N ALA A 76 -6.92 3.73 -1.67
CA ALA A 76 -5.48 3.79 -1.45
C ALA A 76 -5.10 4.99 -0.56
N ALA A 77 -5.68 6.16 -0.81
CA ALA A 77 -5.47 7.35 0.01
C ALA A 77 -5.99 7.16 1.44
N MET A 78 -7.16 6.53 1.62
CA MET A 78 -7.69 6.21 2.94
C MET A 78 -6.79 5.24 3.70
N LEU A 79 -6.29 4.18 3.06
CA LEU A 79 -5.33 3.26 3.66
C LEU A 79 -4.04 3.97 4.11
N ALA A 80 -3.55 4.90 3.29
CA ALA A 80 -2.33 5.65 3.58
C ALA A 80 -2.49 6.71 4.67
N THR A 81 -3.68 7.31 4.83
CA THR A 81 -3.87 8.52 5.67
C THR A 81 -4.83 8.33 6.84
N ALA A 82 -5.84 7.48 6.70
CA ALA A 82 -6.90 7.30 7.70
C ALA A 82 -7.48 5.87 7.66
N PRO A 83 -6.67 4.82 7.88
CA PRO A 83 -7.11 3.42 7.77
C PRO A 83 -8.24 3.08 8.75
N HIS A 84 -8.26 3.72 9.92
CA HIS A 84 -9.31 3.55 10.92
C HIS A 84 -10.70 4.04 10.47
N ARG A 85 -10.80 4.83 9.39
CA ARG A 85 -12.08 5.36 8.85
C ARG A 85 -12.70 4.48 7.76
N ILE A 86 -12.03 3.40 7.36
CA ILE A 86 -12.50 2.51 6.29
C ILE A 86 -13.80 1.79 6.66
N PRO A 87 -14.01 1.31 7.90
CA PRO A 87 -15.30 0.72 8.31
C PRO A 87 -16.47 1.71 8.13
N GLU A 88 -16.30 2.97 8.53
CA GLU A 88 -17.32 4.02 8.43
C GLU A 88 -17.60 4.36 6.96
N ALA A 89 -16.57 4.47 6.13
CA ALA A 89 -16.75 4.67 4.69
C ALA A 89 -17.48 3.50 4.04
N THR A 90 -17.18 2.27 4.45
CA THR A 90 -17.88 1.06 3.96
C THR A 90 -19.35 1.10 4.34
N GLN A 91 -19.66 1.44 5.59
CA GLN A 91 -21.03 1.58 6.08
C GLN A 91 -21.78 2.69 5.36
N PHE A 92 -21.13 3.83 5.11
CA PHE A 92 -21.70 4.92 4.34
C PHE A 92 -22.10 4.45 2.94
N VAL A 93 -21.17 3.85 2.19
CA VAL A 93 -21.44 3.38 0.81
C VAL A 93 -22.55 2.31 0.80
N TYR A 94 -22.58 1.42 1.79
CA TYR A 94 -23.64 0.44 1.94
C TYR A 94 -25.01 1.09 2.20
N SER A 95 -25.08 2.02 3.15
CA SER A 95 -26.31 2.75 3.49
C SER A 95 -26.81 3.61 2.32
N PHE A 96 -25.90 4.21 1.57
CA PHE A 96 -26.19 4.96 0.36
C PHE A 96 -26.81 4.05 -0.72
N GLY A 97 -26.18 2.90 -0.98
CA GLY A 97 -26.71 1.92 -1.93
C GLY A 97 -28.09 1.39 -1.53
N ARG A 98 -28.35 1.22 -0.23
CA ARG A 98 -29.67 0.86 0.31
C ARG A 98 -30.72 1.93 0.02
N GLN A 99 -30.43 3.20 0.34
CA GLN A 99 -31.35 4.31 0.09
C GLN A 99 -31.68 4.46 -1.40
N VAL A 100 -30.66 4.39 -2.27
CA VAL A 100 -30.87 4.46 -3.72
C VAL A 100 -31.77 3.33 -4.21
N ARG A 101 -31.60 2.11 -3.70
CA ARG A 101 -32.43 0.96 -4.09
C ARG A 101 -33.88 1.05 -3.63
N GLU A 102 -34.17 1.86 -2.61
CA GLU A 102 -35.53 2.10 -2.12
C GLU A 102 -36.29 3.10 -3.01
N LEU A 103 -35.60 3.85 -3.87
CA LEU A 103 -36.21 4.78 -4.81
C LEU A 103 -36.72 4.06 -6.07
N ALA A 104 -37.93 4.42 -6.53
CA ALA A 104 -38.62 3.77 -7.64
C ALA A 104 -37.82 3.75 -8.96
N LEU A 105 -36.99 4.78 -9.21
CA LEU A 105 -36.12 4.87 -10.40
C LEU A 105 -34.63 4.92 -10.02
N GLY A 106 -34.28 4.51 -8.80
CA GLY A 106 -32.90 4.59 -8.29
C GLY A 106 -32.34 6.01 -8.33
N VAL A 107 -31.11 6.15 -8.81
CA VAL A 107 -30.42 7.46 -8.96
C VAL A 107 -31.07 8.40 -9.98
N VAL A 108 -32.00 7.90 -10.80
CA VAL A 108 -32.72 8.68 -11.83
C VAL A 108 -34.04 9.26 -11.27
N THR A 109 -34.37 8.96 -10.01
CA THR A 109 -35.58 9.46 -9.37
C THR A 109 -35.58 11.00 -9.33
N PRO A 110 -36.63 11.67 -9.86
CA PRO A 110 -36.69 13.13 -9.84
C PRO A 110 -36.55 13.70 -8.42
N GLY A 111 -35.65 14.67 -8.25
CA GLY A 111 -35.34 15.26 -6.95
C GLY A 111 -34.32 14.49 -6.09
N PHE A 112 -33.83 13.33 -6.56
CA PHE A 112 -32.66 12.69 -5.97
C PHE A 112 -31.42 13.58 -6.15
N ASP A 113 -30.77 13.89 -5.04
CA ASP A 113 -29.54 14.68 -5.01
C ASP A 113 -28.47 13.89 -4.25
N PHE A 114 -27.49 13.41 -5.00
CA PHE A 114 -26.36 12.67 -4.44
C PHE A 114 -25.59 13.51 -3.40
N MET A 115 -25.43 14.81 -3.65
CA MET A 115 -24.62 15.68 -2.81
C MET A 115 -25.27 15.90 -1.44
N LYS A 116 -26.61 15.89 -1.35
CA LYS A 116 -27.32 15.92 -0.06
C LYS A 116 -27.06 14.69 0.80
N THR A 117 -26.63 13.58 0.21
CA THR A 117 -26.30 12.38 0.99
C THR A 117 -24.86 12.42 1.52
N LEU A 118 -24.02 13.34 1.03
CA LEU A 118 -22.62 13.49 1.42
C LEU A 118 -22.37 14.60 2.45
N SER A 119 -23.38 15.41 2.76
CA SER A 119 -23.36 16.51 3.73
C SER A 119 -23.72 16.04 5.13
#